data_AF-A0A2V7KCK0-F1
#
_entry.id   AF-A0A2V7KCK0-F1
#
_cell.length_a   1.000
_cell.length_b   1.000
_cell.length_c   1.000
_cell.angle_alpha   90.00
_cell.angle_beta   90.00
_cell.angle_gamma   90.00
#
_symmetry.space_group_name_H-M   'P 1'
#
loop_
_entity.id
_entity.type
_entity.pdbx_description
1 polymer ?
#
loop_
_entity_poly.entity_id
_entity_poly.type
_entity_poly.pdbx_seq_one_letter_code
_entity_poly.pdbx_strand_id
1 'polypeptide(L)'
;MYTSLLLAIQVLGASQNKLSVHWEELTAADFKDGIARAQGTCLLPFGIMEKHGPHLPLGNDLLNVRYVALNAAQQEYAIVFPEYYFGQIFEAKHEPGTVAYSRGLQLQL
;
A
#
# COMPACT_ATOMS: atom_id res chain seq x y z
N MET A 1 -25.72 -2.07 -59.00
CA MET A 1 -25.61 -1.31 -57.74
C MET A 1 -25.73 -2.30 -56.58
N TYR A 2 -24.61 -2.85 -56.13
CA TYR A 2 -24.55 -3.70 -54.93
C TYR A 2 -23.90 -2.88 -53.84
N THR A 3 -24.68 -2.43 -52.86
CA THR A 3 -24.17 -1.68 -51.71
C THR A 3 -23.93 -2.69 -50.59
N SER A 4 -22.67 -3.11 -50.43
CA SER A 4 -22.23 -3.92 -49.29
C SER A 4 -22.20 -3.06 -48.03
N LEU A 5 -23.00 -3.43 -47.03
CA LEU A 5 -22.98 -2.80 -45.71
C LEU A 5 -21.98 -3.56 -44.82
N LEU A 6 -20.77 -3.02 -44.67
CA LEU A 6 -19.77 -3.50 -43.72
C LEU A 6 -20.11 -2.98 -42.32
N LEU A 7 -20.56 -3.87 -41.43
CA LEU A 7 -20.67 -3.59 -40.00
C LEU A 7 -19.25 -3.71 -39.39
N ALA A 8 -18.61 -2.58 -39.11
CA ALA A 8 -17.37 -2.56 -38.34
C ALA A 8 -17.70 -2.75 -36.86
N ILE A 9 -17.51 -3.96 -36.34
CA ILE A 9 -17.48 -4.21 -34.89
C ILE A 9 -16.16 -3.64 -34.37
N GLN A 10 -16.20 -2.45 -33.79
CA GLN A 10 -15.08 -1.95 -33.00
C GLN A 10 -15.05 -2.72 -31.68
N VAL A 11 -14.21 -3.76 -31.61
CA VAL A 11 -13.80 -4.35 -30.34
C VAL A 11 -12.87 -3.33 -29.67
N LEU A 12 -13.44 -2.42 -28.88
CA LEU A 12 -12.69 -1.63 -27.91
C LEU A 12 -12.27 -2.58 -26.78
N GLY A 13 -11.25 -3.38 -27.04
CA GLY A 13 -10.50 -4.08 -26.01
C GLY A 13 -9.70 -3.06 -25.21
N ALA A 14 -10.37 -2.31 -24.33
CA ALA A 14 -9.66 -1.57 -23.30
C ALA A 14 -8.93 -2.62 -22.46
N SER A 15 -7.59 -2.59 -22.50
CA SER A 15 -6.78 -3.25 -21.48
C SER A 15 -7.25 -2.67 -20.15
N GLN A 16 -8.04 -3.43 -19.40
CA GLN A 16 -8.39 -3.08 -18.03
C GLN A 16 -7.10 -3.20 -17.22
N ASN A 17 -6.32 -2.12 -17.18
CA ASN A 17 -5.19 -2.05 -16.26
C ASN A 17 -5.73 -2.31 -14.86
N LYS A 18 -5.26 -3.39 -14.24
CA LYS A 18 -5.61 -3.72 -12.86
C LYS A 18 -5.26 -2.50 -12.01
N LEU A 19 -6.26 -1.97 -11.28
CA LEU A 19 -6.02 -0.92 -10.29
C LEU A 19 -4.89 -1.34 -9.36
N SER A 20 -3.96 -0.42 -9.09
CA SER A 20 -2.94 -0.68 -8.09
C SER A 20 -3.57 -0.95 -6.72
N VAL A 21 -2.87 -1.73 -5.91
CA VAL A 21 -3.18 -1.87 -4.49
C VAL A 21 -2.50 -0.76 -3.69
N HIS A 22 -1.45 -0.13 -4.22
CA HIS A 22 -0.73 0.96 -3.56
C HIS A 22 -1.54 2.25 -3.66
N TRP A 23 -1.91 2.84 -2.53
CA TRP A 23 -2.66 4.10 -2.51
C TRP A 23 -1.94 5.18 -3.32
N GLU A 24 -0.64 5.34 -3.12
CA GLU A 24 0.21 6.39 -3.70
C GLU A 24 0.41 6.26 -5.22
N GLU A 25 0.07 5.12 -5.81
CA GLU A 25 0.14 4.90 -7.26
C GLU A 25 -1.19 5.20 -7.98
N LEU A 26 -2.28 5.39 -7.22
CA LEU A 26 -3.60 5.66 -7.78
C LEU A 26 -3.75 7.15 -8.10
N THR A 27 -4.34 7.45 -9.27
CA THR A 27 -4.85 8.81 -9.49
C THR A 27 -6.04 9.08 -8.57
N ALA A 28 -6.43 10.34 -8.37
CA ALA A 28 -7.59 10.67 -7.55
C ALA A 28 -8.91 10.06 -8.08
N ALA A 29 -9.00 9.78 -9.38
CA ALA A 29 -10.13 9.07 -9.98
C ALA A 29 -10.06 7.57 -9.66
N ASP A 30 -8.92 6.94 -9.94
CA ASP A 30 -8.70 5.51 -9.67
C ASP A 30 -8.83 5.18 -8.17
N PHE A 31 -8.47 6.12 -7.29
CA PHE A 31 -8.60 5.96 -5.85
C PHE A 31 -10.05 5.77 -5.41
N LYS A 32 -11.01 6.48 -6.03
CA LYS A 32 -12.43 6.31 -5.74
C LYS A 32 -12.91 4.91 -6.13
N ASP A 33 -12.51 4.46 -7.31
CA ASP A 33 -12.85 3.13 -7.82
C ASP A 33 -12.20 2.03 -6.98
N GLY A 34 -10.94 2.25 -6.54
CA GLY A 34 -10.22 1.38 -5.63
C GLY A 34 -10.93 1.25 -4.27
N ILE A 35 -11.33 2.36 -3.65
CA ILE A 35 -12.05 2.32 -2.36
C ILE A 35 -13.37 1.56 -2.49
N ALA A 36 -14.12 1.78 -3.57
CA ALA A 36 -15.36 1.05 -3.83
C ALA A 36 -15.10 -0.46 -4.00
N ARG A 37 -14.07 -0.83 -4.78
CA ARG A 37 -13.67 -2.23 -5.00
C ARG A 37 -13.20 -2.90 -3.71
N ALA A 38 -12.46 -2.19 -2.87
CA ALA A 38 -11.99 -2.64 -1.57
C ALA A 38 -13.09 -2.65 -0.50
N GLN A 39 -14.32 -2.24 -0.84
CA GLN A 39 -15.44 -2.13 0.09
C GLN A 39 -15.12 -1.24 1.30
N GLY A 40 -14.32 -0.18 1.08
CA GLY A 40 -13.84 0.70 2.14
C GLY A 40 -12.72 0.12 3.00
N THR A 41 -12.19 -1.06 2.68
CA THR A 41 -11.09 -1.68 3.43
C THR A 41 -9.75 -1.12 3.00
N CYS A 42 -8.94 -0.76 4.00
CA CYS A 42 -7.56 -0.32 3.80
C CYS A 42 -6.63 -1.07 4.77
N LEU A 43 -5.48 -1.49 4.28
CA LEU A 43 -4.40 -2.06 5.08
C LEU A 43 -3.39 -0.97 5.39
N LEU A 44 -3.02 -0.82 6.65
CA LEU A 44 -1.95 0.07 7.09
C LEU A 44 -0.72 -0.77 7.49
N PRO A 45 0.31 -0.85 6.63
CA PRO A 45 1.59 -1.41 7.04
C PRO A 45 2.22 -0.49 8.08
N PHE A 46 2.30 -0.96 9.32
CA PHE A 46 2.84 -0.22 10.46
C PHE A 46 4.03 -0.98 11.03
N GLY A 47 5.21 -0.33 11.04
CA GLY A 47 6.41 -0.87 11.67
C GLY A 47 7.10 0.09 12.63
N ILE A 48 8.27 -0.34 13.08
CA ILE A 48 9.15 0.39 13.99
C ILE A 48 10.55 0.40 13.37
N MET A 49 11.25 1.53 13.47
CA MET A 49 12.67 1.63 13.17
C MET A 49 13.45 1.40 14.47
N GLU A 50 13.91 0.17 14.69
CA GLU A 50 14.50 -0.27 15.97
C GLU A 50 15.63 -1.30 15.82
N LYS A 51 16.37 -1.51 16.91
CA LYS A 51 17.42 -2.53 16.97
C LYS A 51 16.84 -3.94 17.10
N HIS A 52 17.19 -4.82 16.15
CA HIS A 52 16.90 -6.26 16.19
C HIS A 52 18.16 -7.14 16.40
N GLY A 53 19.10 -6.65 17.22
CA GLY A 53 20.40 -7.30 17.41
C GLY A 53 21.33 -7.17 16.20
N PRO A 54 22.49 -7.87 16.19
CA PRO A 54 23.52 -7.67 15.16
C PRO A 54 23.23 -8.36 13.81
N HIS A 55 22.14 -9.12 13.71
CA HIS A 55 21.87 -10.03 12.58
C HIS A 55 20.66 -9.62 11.74
N LEU A 56 19.88 -8.62 12.16
CA LEU A 56 18.70 -8.14 11.46
C LEU A 56 18.78 -6.63 11.19
N PRO A 57 18.16 -6.16 10.10
CA PRO A 57 18.12 -4.74 9.75
C PRO A 57 17.20 -3.96 10.70
N LEU A 58 17.45 -2.66 10.83
CA LEU A 58 16.67 -1.77 11.72
C LEU A 58 15.19 -1.62 11.35
N GLY A 59 14.85 -1.85 10.08
CA GLY A 59 13.47 -1.74 9.56
C GLY A 59 12.76 -3.08 9.42
N ASN A 60 13.24 -4.13 10.09
CA ASN A 60 12.72 -5.50 9.93
C ASN A 60 11.19 -5.57 10.06
N ASP A 61 10.62 -4.86 11.03
CA ASP A 61 9.18 -4.83 11.27
C ASP A 61 8.40 -4.40 10.03
N LEU A 62 8.76 -3.23 9.46
CA LEU A 62 8.06 -2.71 8.30
C LEU A 62 8.31 -3.55 7.04
N LEU A 63 9.54 -4.03 6.85
CA LEU A 63 9.89 -4.88 5.70
C LEU A 63 8.99 -6.11 5.62
N ASN A 64 8.75 -6.77 6.76
CA ASN A 64 7.93 -7.97 6.83
C ASN A 64 6.44 -7.66 6.66
N VAL A 65 5.89 -6.70 7.43
CA VAL A 65 4.44 -6.40 7.37
C VAL A 65 4.03 -5.85 6.01
N ARG A 66 4.89 -5.05 5.37
CA ARG A 66 4.66 -4.58 4.00
C ARG A 66 4.58 -5.74 3.01
N TYR A 67 5.52 -6.69 3.08
CA TYR A 67 5.50 -7.86 2.21
C TYR A 67 4.18 -8.62 2.35
N VAL A 68 3.76 -8.90 3.60
CA VAL A 68 2.52 -9.63 3.86
C VAL A 68 1.30 -8.85 3.38
N ALA A 69 1.20 -7.56 3.69
CA ALA A 69 0.06 -6.71 3.30
C ALA A 69 -0.10 -6.65 1.78
N LEU A 70 0.99 -6.43 1.04
CA LEU A 70 0.95 -6.38 -0.43
C LEU A 70 0.56 -7.74 -1.03
N ASN A 71 1.13 -8.84 -0.54
CA ASN A 71 0.78 -10.18 -1.04
C ASN A 71 -0.68 -10.57 -0.73
N ALA A 72 -1.21 -10.15 0.42
CA ALA A 72 -2.62 -10.33 0.76
C ALA A 72 -3.51 -9.49 -0.16
N ALA A 73 -3.18 -8.21 -0.36
CA ALA A 73 -3.93 -7.30 -1.23
C ALA A 73 -3.98 -7.73 -2.71
N GLN A 74 -2.99 -8.52 -3.16
CA GLN A 74 -3.01 -9.12 -4.50
C GLN A 74 -4.02 -10.27 -4.63
N GLN A 75 -4.28 -11.01 -3.54
CA GLN A 75 -5.23 -12.13 -3.50
C GLN A 75 -6.66 -11.65 -3.26
N GLU A 76 -6.83 -10.75 -2.30
CA GLU A 76 -8.09 -10.09 -1.99
C GLU A 76 -7.87 -8.58 -2.05
N TYR A 77 -8.53 -7.92 -2.99
CA TYR A 77 -8.23 -6.52 -3.28
C TYR A 77 -8.54 -5.63 -2.08
N ALA A 78 -7.50 -5.01 -1.53
CA ALA A 78 -7.57 -3.94 -0.55
C ALA A 78 -6.61 -2.83 -0.99
N ILE A 79 -6.90 -1.59 -0.59
CA ILE A 79 -5.94 -0.51 -0.73
C ILE A 79 -4.92 -0.63 0.41
N VAL A 80 -3.65 -0.52 0.08
CA VAL A 80 -2.54 -0.48 1.03
C VAL A 80 -2.12 0.97 1.17
N PHE A 81 -2.24 1.48 2.39
CA PHE A 81 -1.82 2.83 2.77
C PHE A 81 -0.30 2.98 2.64
N PRO A 82 0.22 4.20 2.38
CA PRO A 82 1.66 4.46 2.42
C PRO A 82 2.28 3.98 3.75
N GLU A 83 3.52 3.51 3.71
CA GLU A 83 4.05 2.80 4.88
C GLU A 83 4.24 3.72 6.10
N TYR A 84 3.88 3.21 7.28
CA TYR A 84 4.04 3.91 8.55
C TYR A 84 5.28 3.40 9.28
N TYR A 85 6.36 4.18 9.22
CA TYR A 85 7.72 3.75 9.61
C TYR A 85 8.00 3.82 11.12
N PHE A 86 7.26 4.62 11.88
CA PHE A 86 7.68 5.03 13.23
C PHE A 86 6.63 4.71 14.30
N GLY A 87 6.83 3.63 15.03
CA GLY A 87 6.06 3.28 16.22
C GLY A 87 6.67 3.68 17.54
N GLN A 88 6.12 3.12 18.61
CA GLN A 88 6.63 3.32 19.96
C GLN A 88 7.87 2.47 20.18
N ILE A 89 9.01 3.08 20.52
CA ILE A 89 10.23 2.37 20.92
C ILE A 89 11.10 3.16 21.92
N PHE A 90 10.52 3.52 23.07
CA PHE A 90 11.21 4.37 24.05
C PHE A 90 12.35 3.67 24.79
N GLU A 91 12.21 2.38 25.02
CA GLU A 91 13.16 1.50 25.69
C GLU A 91 14.49 1.43 24.92
N ALA A 92 14.44 1.40 23.59
CA ALA A 92 15.60 1.29 22.72
C ALA A 92 15.95 2.60 22.00
N LYS A 93 15.33 3.74 22.34
CA LYS A 93 15.60 5.05 21.68
C LYS A 93 17.07 5.50 21.73
N HIS A 94 17.85 4.93 22.64
CA HIS A 94 19.27 5.21 22.82
C HIS A 94 20.16 4.39 21.87
N GLU A 95 19.60 3.39 21.18
CA GLU A 95 20.31 2.54 20.25
C GLU A 95 20.51 3.25 18.89
N PRO A 96 21.72 3.21 18.30
CA PRO A 96 22.00 3.87 17.04
C PRO A 96 21.04 3.44 15.91
N GLY A 97 20.47 4.44 15.23
CA GLY A 97 19.54 4.25 14.11
C GLY A 97 18.09 3.98 14.51
N THR A 98 17.78 3.81 15.80
CA THR A 98 16.40 3.78 16.29
C THR A 98 15.77 5.16 16.20
N VAL A 99 14.53 5.24 15.73
CA VAL A 99 13.76 6.50 15.66
C VAL A 99 12.51 6.37 16.51
N ALA A 100 12.41 7.21 17.55
CA ALA A 100 11.27 7.23 18.46
C ALA A 100 10.68 8.64 18.56
N TYR A 101 9.43 8.79 18.14
CA TYR A 101 8.66 10.02 18.37
C TYR A 101 8.15 10.10 19.80
N SER A 102 7.87 11.31 20.29
CA SER A 102 7.18 11.48 21.56
C SER A 102 5.77 10.87 21.46
N ARG A 103 5.21 10.42 22.60
CA ARG A 103 3.84 9.88 22.63
C ARG A 103 2.81 10.85 22.06
N GLY A 104 2.98 12.15 22.35
CA GLY A 104 2.08 13.18 21.82
C GLY A 104 2.12 13.23 20.29
N LEU A 105 3.31 13.22 19.70
CA LEU A 105 3.48 13.23 18.26
C LEU A 105 2.96 11.93 17.62
N GLN A 106 3.20 10.77 18.23
CA GLN A 106 2.69 9.48 17.72
C GLN A 106 1.16 9.42 17.66
N LEU A 107 0.45 10.14 18.54
CA LEU A 107 -1.01 10.18 18.56
C LEU A 107 -1.59 11.26 17.62
N GLN A 108 -0.75 12.18 17.14
CA GLN A 108 -1.14 13.29 16.26
C GLN A 108 -0.93 12.97 14.77
N LEU A 109 -0.13 11.96 14.47
CA LEU A 109 0.13 11.42 13.14
C LEU A 109 -0.74 10.17 12.92
#